data_AF-A0A378BBA4-F1
#
_entry.id   AF-A0A378BBA4-F1
#
_cell.length_a   1.000
_cell.length_b   1.000
_cell.length_c   1.000
_cell.angle_alpha   90.00
_cell.angle_beta   90.00
_cell.angle_gamma   90.00
#
_symmetry.space_group_name_H-M   'P 1'
#
loop_
_entity.id
_entity.type
_entity.pdbx_description
1 polymer ?
#
loop_
_entity_poly.entity_id
_entity_poly.type
_entity_poly.pdbx_seq_one_letter_code
_entity_poly.pdbx_strand_id
1 'polypeptide(L)'
;MEGERTIPLAARRVGAPLLWSPDEDEERQLRMDWEELMDLIVLGEVERITARHGEVLQLRPKAANSKALTEAIGARGETILTLPRGFYLKKNFTAALLARHFLLQHD
;
A
#
# COMPACT_ATOMS: atom_id res chain seq x y z
N MET A 1 -9.09 18.72 -8.26
CA MET A 1 -9.29 17.44 -7.54
C MET A 1 -9.37 17.76 -6.05
N GLU A 2 -10.36 17.25 -5.32
CA GLU A 2 -10.66 17.63 -3.91
C GLU A 2 -9.49 17.46 -2.91
N GLY A 3 -8.41 16.76 -3.30
CA GLY A 3 -7.17 16.64 -2.52
C GLY A 3 -6.18 17.81 -2.64
N GLU A 4 -6.47 18.83 -3.46
CA GLU A 4 -5.58 19.97 -3.67
C GLU A 4 -5.30 20.75 -2.38
N ARG A 5 -4.02 21.15 -2.21
CA ARG A 5 -3.56 21.88 -1.01
C ARG A 5 -4.14 23.29 -0.92
N THR A 6 -4.57 23.85 -2.05
CA THR A 6 -5.19 25.17 -2.18
C THR A 6 -6.65 25.19 -1.73
N ILE A 7 -7.33 24.03 -1.68
CA ILE A 7 -8.72 23.92 -1.25
C ILE A 7 -8.76 23.71 0.27
N PRO A 8 -9.35 24.65 1.05
CA PRO A 8 -9.53 24.48 2.49
C PRO A 8 -10.26 23.17 2.81
N LEU A 9 -9.87 22.48 3.89
CA LEU A 9 -10.45 21.18 4.27
C LEU A 9 -11.99 21.22 4.33
N ALA A 10 -12.56 22.28 4.93
CA ALA A 10 -14.00 22.45 5.06
C ALA A 10 -14.73 22.71 3.73
N ALA A 11 -14.01 23.10 2.67
CA ALA A 11 -14.57 23.34 1.34
C ALA A 11 -14.47 22.12 0.42
N ARG A 12 -13.80 21.04 0.85
CA ARG A 12 -13.66 19.81 0.06
C ARG A 12 -14.99 19.06 0.00
N ARG A 13 -15.30 18.51 -1.17
CA ARG A 13 -16.53 17.76 -1.44
C ARG A 13 -16.26 16.26 -1.43
N VAL A 14 -17.28 15.49 -1.05
CA VAL A 14 -17.27 14.02 -1.14
C VAL A 14 -17.60 13.63 -2.58
N GLY A 15 -16.79 12.77 -3.18
CA GLY A 15 -17.02 12.24 -4.53
C GLY A 15 -18.04 11.10 -4.56
N ALA A 16 -18.38 10.63 -5.76
CA ALA A 16 -19.23 9.46 -5.93
C ALA A 16 -18.55 8.21 -5.34
N PRO A 17 -19.29 7.35 -4.61
CA PRO A 17 -18.74 6.10 -4.11
C PRO A 17 -18.58 5.08 -5.25
N LEU A 18 -17.73 4.09 -5.04
CA LEU A 18 -17.59 2.92 -5.90
C LEU A 18 -17.50 1.65 -5.04
N LEU A 19 -18.14 0.57 -5.49
CA LEU A 19 -17.92 -0.77 -4.95
C LEU A 19 -16.84 -1.44 -5.79
N TRP A 20 -15.81 -1.97 -5.14
CA TRP A 20 -14.68 -2.59 -5.82
C TRP A 20 -14.34 -3.94 -5.20
N SER A 21 -14.06 -4.88 -6.09
CA SER A 21 -13.32 -6.11 -5.87
C SER A 21 -12.29 -6.19 -7.00
N PRO A 22 -11.08 -6.74 -6.75
CA PRO A 22 -10.08 -6.88 -7.80
C PRO A 22 -10.58 -7.77 -8.93
N ASP A 23 -10.26 -7.41 -10.17
CA ASP A 23 -10.36 -8.34 -11.30
C ASP A 23 -9.18 -9.35 -11.29
N GLU A 24 -9.15 -10.28 -12.25
CA GLU A 24 -8.13 -11.32 -12.29
C GLU A 24 -6.70 -10.77 -12.44
N ASP A 25 -6.52 -9.65 -13.14
CA ASP A 25 -5.21 -9.06 -13.36
C ASP A 25 -4.77 -8.23 -12.16
N GLU A 26 -5.68 -7.48 -11.54
CA GLU A 26 -5.42 -6.77 -10.28
C GLU A 26 -5.08 -7.74 -9.16
N GLU A 27 -5.83 -8.82 -9.02
CA GLU A 27 -5.57 -9.88 -8.04
C GLU A 27 -4.18 -10.51 -8.26
N ARG A 28 -3.80 -10.76 -9.51
CA ARG A 28 -2.48 -11.29 -9.88
C ARG A 28 -1.36 -10.32 -9.51
N GLN A 29 -1.51 -9.03 -9.82
CA GLN A 29 -0.54 -7.99 -9.47
C GLN A 29 -0.36 -7.87 -7.96
N LEU A 30 -1.48 -7.83 -7.22
CA LEU A 30 -1.46 -7.78 -5.76
C LEU A 30 -0.78 -9.00 -5.14
N ARG A 31 -1.07 -10.19 -5.69
CA ARG A 31 -0.45 -11.45 -5.24
C ARG A 31 1.05 -11.45 -5.45
N MET A 32 1.53 -11.10 -6.65
CA MET A 32 2.97 -11.10 -6.95
C MET A 32 3.73 -10.17 -5.99
N ASP A 33 3.23 -8.95 -5.77
CA ASP A 33 3.88 -8.03 -4.85
C ASP A 33 3.80 -8.49 -3.39
N TRP A 34 2.67 -9.10 -2.99
CA TRP A 34 2.52 -9.65 -1.64
C TRP A 34 3.52 -10.78 -1.42
N GLU A 35 3.66 -11.70 -2.36
CA GLU A 35 4.62 -12.82 -2.29
C GLU A 35 6.05 -12.29 -2.19
N GLU A 36 6.46 -11.34 -3.05
CA GLU A 36 7.79 -10.71 -2.99
C GLU A 36 8.06 -10.06 -1.61
N LEU A 37 7.10 -9.29 -1.10
CA LEU A 37 7.23 -8.58 0.17
C LEU A 37 7.25 -9.55 1.36
N MET A 38 6.46 -10.63 1.29
CA MET A 38 6.42 -11.66 2.32
C MET A 38 7.68 -12.51 2.34
N ASP A 39 8.28 -12.81 1.19
CA ASP A 39 9.57 -13.49 1.12
C ASP A 39 10.64 -12.70 1.88
N LEU A 40 10.72 -11.38 1.67
CA LEU A 40 11.64 -10.51 2.41
C LEU A 40 11.34 -10.50 3.91
N ILE A 41 10.07 -10.57 4.32
CA ILE A 41 9.69 -10.64 5.74
C ILE A 41 10.15 -11.96 6.36
N VAL A 42 9.82 -13.09 5.71
CA VAL A 42 10.07 -14.44 6.24
C VAL A 42 11.56 -14.79 6.24
N LEU A 43 12.33 -14.29 5.26
CA LEU A 43 13.78 -14.43 5.21
C LEU A 43 14.53 -13.49 6.18
N GLY A 44 13.81 -12.72 6.99
CA GLY A 44 14.40 -11.80 7.96
C GLY A 44 15.04 -10.55 7.35
N GLU A 45 14.67 -10.23 6.11
CA GLU A 45 15.13 -9.07 5.35
C GLU A 45 14.20 -7.86 5.46
N VAL A 46 13.34 -7.83 6.49
CA VAL A 46 12.28 -6.82 6.65
C VAL A 46 12.81 -5.37 6.68
N GLU A 47 14.04 -5.15 7.15
CA GLU A 47 14.70 -3.84 7.18
C GLU A 47 15.21 -3.38 5.80
N ARG A 48 15.38 -4.30 4.84
CA ARG A 48 15.75 -3.98 3.45
C ARG A 48 14.56 -3.46 2.65
N ILE A 49 13.33 -3.67 3.13
CA ILE A 49 12.11 -3.27 2.43
C ILE A 49 11.98 -1.74 2.40
N THR A 50 12.12 -1.18 1.20
CA THR A 50 11.85 0.23 0.89
C THR A 50 10.56 0.42 0.10
N ALA A 51 10.10 1.67 -0.04
CA ALA A 51 8.93 2.05 -0.85
C ALA A 51 9.04 1.72 -2.36
N ARG A 52 10.22 1.28 -2.83
CA ARG A 52 10.47 0.89 -4.22
C ARG A 52 10.03 -0.54 -4.53
N HIS A 53 9.97 -1.43 -3.55
CA HIS A 53 9.50 -2.81 -3.74
C HIS A 53 8.01 -2.85 -4.08
N GLY A 54 7.62 -3.89 -4.82
CA GLY A 54 6.30 -4.09 -5.44
C GLY A 54 5.98 -3.09 -6.56
N GLU A 55 5.05 -3.43 -7.44
CA GLU A 55 4.59 -2.58 -8.54
C GLU A 55 3.31 -1.79 -8.18
N VAL A 56 2.40 -2.42 -7.44
CA VAL A 56 1.06 -1.93 -7.09
C VAL A 56 0.76 -2.00 -5.59
N LEU A 57 1.48 -2.82 -4.83
CA LEU A 57 1.43 -2.95 -3.37
C LEU A 57 2.80 -2.59 -2.78
N GLN A 58 2.82 -1.95 -1.61
CA GLN A 58 4.07 -1.67 -0.88
C GLN A 58 3.90 -1.83 0.62
N LEU A 59 5.02 -2.13 1.28
CA LEU A 59 5.11 -2.14 2.73
C LEU A 59 5.78 -0.85 3.24
N ARG A 60 5.15 -0.17 4.20
CA ARG A 60 5.68 1.09 4.77
C ARG A 60 5.51 1.13 6.28
N PRO A 61 6.36 1.89 7.02
CA PRO A 61 6.14 2.12 8.44
C PRO A 61 4.73 2.66 8.72
N LYS A 62 4.05 2.09 9.71
CA LYS A 62 2.70 2.45 10.12
C LYS A 62 2.62 2.60 11.63
N ALA A 63 3.51 3.43 12.18
CA ALA A 63 3.61 3.70 13.60
C ALA A 63 2.99 5.05 13.97
N ALA A 64 2.36 5.16 15.14
CA ALA A 64 1.86 6.43 15.68
C ALA A 64 3.00 7.41 16.00
N ASN A 65 4.19 6.89 16.30
CA ASN A 65 5.43 7.62 16.50
C ASN A 65 6.62 6.68 16.27
N SER A 66 7.84 7.22 16.20
CA SER A 66 9.08 6.45 15.99
C SER A 66 9.50 5.57 17.17
N LYS A 67 8.73 5.55 18.27
CA LYS A 67 9.02 4.74 19.47
C LYS A 67 8.24 3.43 19.51
N ALA A 68 7.20 3.29 18.68
CA ALA A 68 6.45 2.03 18.62
C ALA A 68 7.28 0.97 17.89
N LEU A 69 7.50 -0.16 18.56
CA LEU A 69 8.25 -1.30 18.05
C LEU A 69 7.39 -2.56 18.09
N THR A 70 7.67 -3.47 17.16
CA THR A 70 7.06 -4.81 17.09
C THR A 70 8.14 -5.83 16.78
N GLU A 71 7.88 -7.09 17.11
CA GLU A 71 8.79 -8.19 16.84
C GLU A 71 8.78 -8.55 15.34
N ALA A 72 9.95 -8.91 14.83
CA ALA A 72 10.14 -9.46 13.50
C ALA A 72 11.28 -10.46 13.49
N ILE A 73 11.47 -11.16 12.37
CA ILE A 73 12.61 -12.06 12.15
C ILE A 73 13.78 -11.26 11.58
N GLY A 74 14.97 -11.48 12.13
CA GLY A 74 16.24 -10.94 11.65
C GLY A 74 16.95 -11.91 10.70
N ALA A 75 18.03 -11.43 10.07
CA ALA A 75 18.74 -12.15 9.01
C ALA A 75 19.34 -13.51 9.41
N ARG A 76 19.44 -13.83 10.70
CA ARG A 76 19.91 -15.13 11.22
C ARG A 76 18.80 -15.92 11.91
N GLY A 77 17.54 -15.53 11.70
CA GLY A 77 16.38 -16.15 12.34
C GLY A 77 16.15 -15.70 13.78
N GLU A 78 16.91 -14.73 14.28
CA GLU A 78 16.71 -14.17 15.61
C GLU A 78 15.50 -13.24 15.64
N THR A 79 14.83 -13.13 16.79
CA THR A 79 13.82 -12.09 16.99
C THR A 79 14.48 -10.72 17.09
N ILE A 80 14.02 -9.76 16.29
CA ILE A 80 14.45 -8.36 16.34
C ILE A 80 13.26 -7.45 16.64
N LEU A 81 13.54 -6.23 17.11
CA LEU A 81 12.55 -5.16 17.22
C LEU A 81 12.67 -4.20 16.04
N THR A 82 11.56 -3.93 15.37
CA THR A 82 11.50 -2.99 14.24
C THR A 82 10.24 -2.13 14.33
N LEU A 83 10.18 -1.04 13.57
CA LEU A 83 8.94 -0.28 13.41
C LEU A 83 7.84 -1.17 12.81
N PRO A 84 6.59 -1.07 13.30
CA PRO A 84 5.46 -1.76 12.67
C PRO A 84 5.28 -1.24 11.25
N ARG A 85 5.02 -2.16 10.34
CA ARG A 85 4.78 -1.86 8.92
C ARG A 85 3.36 -2.26 8.53
N GLY A 86 2.82 -1.60 7.52
CA GLY A 86 1.52 -1.92 6.94
C GLY A 86 1.61 -1.93 5.42
N PHE A 87 0.71 -2.68 4.79
CA PHE A 87 0.54 -2.69 3.34
C PHE A 87 -0.24 -1.46 2.87
N TYR A 88 0.15 -0.93 1.72
CA TYR A 88 -0.47 0.22 1.07
C TYR A 88 -0.59 -0.04 -0.43
N LEU A 89 -1.78 0.20 -0.98
CA LEU A 89 -1.94 0.28 -2.43
C LEU A 89 -1.22 1.52 -2.96
N LYS A 90 -0.43 1.33 -4.02
CA LYS A 90 0.28 2.42 -4.69
C LYS A 90 -0.70 3.32 -5.47
N LYS A 91 -0.26 4.54 -5.74
CA LYS A 91 -1.07 5.56 -6.41
C LYS A 91 -1.43 5.18 -7.85
N ASN A 92 -0.54 4.50 -8.56
CA ASN A 92 -0.78 3.99 -9.92
C ASN A 92 -1.94 2.98 -9.92
N PHE A 93 -1.99 2.07 -8.93
CA PHE A 93 -3.06 1.08 -8.81
C PHE A 93 -4.43 1.75 -8.59
N THR A 94 -4.52 2.64 -7.59
CA THR A 94 -5.80 3.33 -7.29
C THR A 94 -6.21 4.33 -8.37
N ALA A 95 -5.25 4.96 -9.05
CA ALA A 95 -5.55 5.83 -10.20
C ALA A 95 -6.14 5.05 -11.38
N ALA A 96 -5.59 3.88 -11.71
CA ALA A 96 -6.11 3.01 -12.77
C ALA A 96 -7.53 2.52 -12.43
N LEU A 97 -7.74 2.08 -11.19
CA LEU A 97 -9.06 1.68 -10.68
C LEU A 97 -10.11 2.79 -10.82
N LEU A 98 -9.78 4.00 -10.38
CA LEU A 98 -10.69 5.15 -10.47
C LEU A 98 -10.98 5.54 -11.93
N ALA A 99 -9.95 5.51 -12.79
CA ALA A 99 -10.11 5.79 -14.22
C ALA A 99 -11.02 4.76 -14.89
N ARG A 100 -10.83 3.47 -14.62
CA ARG A 100 -11.66 2.41 -15.19
C ARG A 100 -13.13 2.53 -14.79
N HIS A 101 -13.42 2.92 -13.56
CA HIS A 101 -14.79 3.06 -13.08
C HIS A 101 -15.47 4.36 -13.55
N PHE A 102 -14.82 5.51 -13.42
CA PHE A 102 -15.44 6.81 -13.67
C PHE A 102 -15.14 7.43 -15.04
N LEU A 103 -14.14 6.95 -15.78
CA LEU A 103 -13.77 7.51 -17.09
C LEU A 103 -14.07 6.57 -18.26
N LEU A 104 -14.13 5.25 -18.04
CA LEU A 104 -14.36 4.27 -19.11
C LEU A 104 -15.79 3.69 -19.15
N GLN A 105 -16.64 3.96 -18.16
CA GLN A 105 -18.04 3.47 -18.10
C GLN A 105 -19.08 4.52 -18.52
N HIS A 106 -18.66 5.66 -19.07
CA HIS A 106 -19.54 6.76 -19.48
C HIS A 106 -19.62 6.96 -21.00
N ASP A 107 -19.49 5.87 -21.77
CA ASP A 107 -19.85 5.80 -23.21
C ASP A 107 -21.11 4.94 -23.41
#